data_AF-A0A7Y0BXW9-F1
#
_entry.id   AF-A0A7Y0BXW9-F1
#
_cell.length_a   1.000
_cell.length_b   1.000
_cell.length_c   1.000
_cell.angle_alpha   90.00
_cell.angle_beta   90.00
_cell.angle_gamma   90.00
#
_symmetry.space_group_name_H-M   'P 1'
#
loop_
_entity.id
_entity.type
_entity.pdbx_description
1 polymer ?
#
loop_
_entity_poly.entity_id
_entity_poly.type
_entity_poly.pdbx_seq_one_letter_code
_entity_poly.pdbx_strand_id
1 'polypeptide(L)'
;MKTTHDVLNLRVPTGKTVLLQHLQTLVLRGNPYWIGGFVALSKLPALAAKMATRYPILRDERARTYDRSKGLASAHFVAYPTRGEVAWWVLTSEGRGGLADRKVPDAHVAKHALAATGHIVFEDYVLLYAHKKDARTVVDAKTGKDKRVIKDCSTWTWKMTDVAYRQALASVEQEVKALNFGRDDGAALDGVRGMLAFQRRRPLFSGVRSQVLQLHREAESRWGLVRRAWLGIYTQLAARYGDSAGRLRPLKEITSQFLPKMGRFKVFGSNTVAHLASGELQAGRAES
;
A
#
# COMPACT_ATOMS: atom_id res chain seq x y z
N MET A 1 -7.89 27.00 -26.31
CA MET A 1 -7.95 26.87 -24.84
C MET A 1 -9.05 25.89 -24.43
N LYS A 2 -8.79 24.57 -24.50
CA LYS A 2 -9.69 23.50 -24.02
C LYS A 2 -9.19 22.80 -22.73
N THR A 3 -8.01 23.17 -22.25
CA THR A 3 -7.20 22.35 -21.34
C THR A 3 -7.70 22.29 -19.89
N THR A 4 -8.29 23.34 -19.33
CA THR A 4 -8.63 23.34 -17.89
C THR A 4 -9.79 22.40 -17.56
N HIS A 5 -10.85 22.37 -18.37
CA HIS A 5 -12.00 21.48 -18.14
C HIS A 5 -11.62 20.00 -18.32
N ASP A 6 -10.75 19.68 -19.27
CA ASP A 6 -10.33 18.31 -19.54
C ASP A 6 -9.50 17.72 -18.38
N VAL A 7 -8.70 18.55 -17.72
CA VAL A 7 -7.89 18.14 -16.57
C VAL A 7 -8.74 17.84 -15.34
N LEU A 8 -9.80 18.62 -15.10
CA LEU A 8 -10.71 18.40 -13.98
C LEU A 8 -11.51 17.09 -14.10
N ASN A 9 -11.61 16.54 -15.32
CA ASN A 9 -12.24 15.26 -15.61
C ASN A 9 -11.31 14.05 -15.39
N LEU A 10 -10.04 14.26 -15.07
CA LEU A 10 -9.13 13.16 -14.72
C LEU A 10 -9.68 12.40 -13.52
N ARG A 11 -9.80 11.08 -13.67
CA ARG A 11 -10.32 10.21 -12.62
C ARG A 11 -9.32 10.04 -11.50
N VAL A 12 -9.83 9.92 -10.27
CA VAL A 12 -9.00 9.71 -9.07
C VAL A 12 -9.30 8.38 -8.39
N PRO A 13 -8.32 7.76 -7.71
CA PRO A 13 -8.53 6.51 -7.00
C PRO A 13 -9.60 6.64 -5.90
N THR A 14 -10.42 5.61 -5.73
CA THR A 14 -11.58 5.62 -4.82
C THR A 14 -11.23 5.36 -3.35
N GLY A 15 -10.04 4.82 -3.07
CA GLY A 15 -9.61 4.47 -1.72
C GLY A 15 -8.11 4.26 -1.64
N LYS A 16 -7.56 4.20 -0.43
CA LYS A 16 -6.10 4.11 -0.21
C LYS A 16 -5.50 2.85 -0.83
N THR A 17 -6.10 1.69 -0.58
CA THR A 17 -5.65 0.41 -1.16
C THR A 17 -5.61 0.49 -2.69
N VAL A 18 -6.60 1.16 -3.28
CA VAL A 18 -6.73 1.34 -4.72
C VAL A 18 -5.68 2.30 -5.28
N LEU A 19 -5.40 3.43 -4.60
CA LEU A 19 -4.30 4.33 -4.92
C LEU A 19 -2.97 3.58 -4.95
N LEU A 20 -2.65 2.86 -3.87
CA LEU A 20 -1.41 2.10 -3.74
C LEU A 20 -1.27 1.09 -4.88
N GLN A 21 -2.34 0.36 -5.20
CA GLN A 21 -2.35 -0.59 -6.32
C GLN A 21 -2.14 0.11 -7.67
N HIS A 22 -2.72 1.30 -7.86
CA HIS A 22 -2.57 2.07 -9.10
C HIS A 22 -1.14 2.55 -9.29
N LEU A 23 -0.53 3.18 -8.28
CA LEU A 23 0.86 3.61 -8.31
C LEU A 23 1.82 2.45 -8.56
N GLN A 24 1.62 1.32 -7.88
CA GLN A 24 2.36 0.08 -8.13
C GLN A 24 2.24 -0.37 -9.59
N THR A 25 1.04 -0.31 -10.16
CA THR A 25 0.78 -0.70 -11.55
C THR A 25 1.46 0.22 -12.54
N LEU A 26 1.46 1.53 -12.31
CA LEU A 26 2.11 2.51 -13.19
C LEU A 26 3.63 2.28 -13.27
N VAL A 27 4.27 2.06 -12.11
CA VAL A 27 5.69 1.74 -12.05
C VAL A 27 5.98 0.39 -12.72
N LEU A 28 5.17 -0.65 -12.44
CA LEU A 28 5.28 -1.96 -13.09
C LEU A 28 5.15 -1.88 -14.62
N ARG A 29 4.33 -0.96 -15.13
CA ARG A 29 4.11 -0.74 -16.57
C ARG A 29 5.18 0.15 -17.24
N GLY A 30 6.27 0.45 -16.53
CA GLY A 30 7.40 1.20 -17.07
C GLY A 30 7.28 2.71 -16.94
N ASN A 31 6.61 3.21 -15.90
CA ASN A 31 6.62 4.64 -15.53
C ASN A 31 7.32 4.85 -14.17
N PRO A 32 8.64 4.59 -14.05
CA PRO A 32 9.32 4.60 -12.76
C PRO A 32 9.80 5.99 -12.33
N TYR A 33 9.87 6.96 -13.24
CA TYR A 33 10.27 8.32 -12.91
C TYR A 33 9.06 9.09 -12.41
N TRP A 34 9.21 9.80 -11.30
CA TRP A 34 8.09 10.50 -10.69
C TRP A 34 8.50 11.78 -9.96
N ILE A 35 7.53 12.69 -9.88
CA ILE A 35 7.51 13.83 -8.97
C ILE A 35 6.18 13.82 -8.23
N GLY A 36 6.14 14.42 -7.06
CA GLY A 36 4.91 14.45 -6.27
C GLY A 36 5.09 15.19 -4.96
N GLY A 37 3.99 15.36 -4.25
CA GLY A 37 3.95 16.05 -2.97
C GLY A 37 2.53 16.23 -2.46
N PHE A 38 2.36 17.22 -1.59
CA PHE A 38 1.07 17.60 -1.02
C PHE A 38 0.74 19.04 -1.43
N VAL A 39 -0.53 19.31 -1.66
CA VAL A 39 -1.04 20.67 -1.89
C VAL A 39 -2.38 20.87 -1.18
N ALA A 40 -2.65 22.11 -0.80
CA ALA A 40 -3.98 22.52 -0.37
C ALA A 40 -5.02 22.24 -1.48
N LEU A 41 -6.23 21.88 -1.06
CA LEU A 41 -7.33 21.52 -1.96
C LEU A 41 -7.58 22.59 -3.05
N SER A 42 -7.56 23.87 -2.65
CA SER A 42 -7.77 25.01 -3.53
C SER A 42 -6.69 25.19 -4.61
N LYS A 43 -5.49 24.62 -4.41
CA LYS A 43 -4.38 24.69 -5.38
C LYS A 43 -4.41 23.54 -6.37
N LEU A 44 -5.22 22.50 -6.15
CA LEU A 44 -5.25 21.31 -7.01
C LEU A 44 -5.60 21.63 -8.47
N PRO A 45 -6.63 22.45 -8.80
CA PRO A 45 -6.94 22.77 -10.19
C PRO A 45 -5.78 23.44 -10.93
N ALA A 46 -5.14 24.43 -10.31
CA ALA A 46 -4.01 25.17 -10.89
C ALA A 46 -2.78 24.25 -11.07
N LEU A 47 -2.50 23.40 -10.08
CA LEU A 47 -1.45 22.39 -10.18
C LEU A 47 -1.70 21.43 -11.34
N ALA A 48 -2.91 20.86 -11.43
CA ALA A 48 -3.23 19.89 -12.45
C ALA A 48 -3.15 20.52 -13.86
N ALA A 49 -3.64 21.76 -14.03
CA ALA A 49 -3.50 22.51 -15.27
C ALA A 49 -2.03 22.75 -15.65
N LYS A 50 -1.20 23.15 -14.67
CA LYS A 50 0.26 23.30 -14.86
C LYS A 50 0.91 22.00 -15.32
N MET A 51 0.53 20.86 -14.74
CA MET A 51 1.06 19.55 -15.13
C MET A 51 0.59 19.14 -16.52
N ALA A 52 -0.63 19.49 -16.94
CA ALA A 52 -1.13 19.22 -18.29
C ALA A 52 -0.43 20.05 -19.37
N THR A 53 0.06 21.25 -19.04
CA THR A 53 0.88 22.04 -19.96
C THR A 53 2.28 21.44 -20.14
N ARG A 54 2.82 20.80 -19.10
CA ARG A 54 4.20 20.26 -19.10
C ARG A 54 4.29 18.82 -19.60
N TYR A 55 3.25 18.03 -19.38
CA TYR A 55 3.24 16.59 -19.64
C TYR A 55 1.97 16.16 -20.36
N PRO A 56 2.03 15.11 -21.21
CA PRO A 56 0.88 14.60 -21.94
C PRO A 56 -0.07 13.76 -21.07
N ILE A 57 -0.45 14.24 -19.87
CA ILE A 57 -1.25 13.49 -18.87
C ILE A 57 -2.69 13.22 -19.33
N LEU A 58 -3.19 13.98 -20.31
CA LEU A 58 -4.53 13.84 -20.90
C LEU A 58 -4.59 12.78 -22.01
N ARG A 59 -3.46 12.21 -22.44
CA ARG A 59 -3.44 11.17 -23.47
C ARG A 59 -4.14 9.91 -22.95
N ASP A 60 -4.91 9.25 -23.80
CA ASP A 60 -5.50 7.95 -23.49
C ASP A 60 -4.46 6.81 -23.61
N GLU A 61 -4.86 5.58 -23.32
CA GLU A 61 -3.94 4.43 -23.34
C GLU A 61 -3.37 4.14 -24.75
N ARG A 62 -4.18 4.34 -25.80
CA ARG A 62 -3.76 4.11 -27.19
C ARG A 62 -2.74 5.14 -27.61
N ALA A 63 -3.01 6.42 -27.36
CA ALA A 63 -2.12 7.51 -27.66
C ALA A 63 -0.82 7.41 -26.86
N ARG A 64 -0.86 7.05 -25.57
CA ARG A 64 0.36 6.78 -24.78
C ARG A 64 1.19 5.63 -25.36
N THR A 65 0.54 4.59 -25.87
CA THR A 65 1.24 3.46 -26.51
C THR A 65 1.92 3.89 -27.81
N TYR A 66 1.23 4.71 -28.61
CA TYR A 66 1.80 5.32 -29.81
C TYR A 66 2.97 6.26 -29.47
N ASP A 67 2.82 7.11 -28.46
CA ASP A 67 3.87 8.05 -28.02
C ASP A 67 5.14 7.28 -27.63
N ARG A 68 5.00 6.19 -26.86
CA ARG A 68 6.13 5.31 -26.51
C ARG A 68 6.82 4.70 -27.72
N SER A 69 6.07 4.28 -28.75
CA SER A 69 6.68 3.75 -29.98
C SER A 69 7.44 4.80 -30.79
N LYS A 70 7.18 6.09 -30.53
CA LYS A 70 7.90 7.25 -31.10
C LYS A 70 9.01 7.79 -30.19
N GLY A 71 9.33 7.08 -29.10
CA GLY A 71 10.34 7.50 -28.12
C GLY A 71 9.93 8.72 -27.29
N LEU A 72 8.64 9.02 -27.21
CA LEU A 72 8.08 10.04 -26.33
C LEU A 72 7.67 9.40 -25.00
N ALA A 73 7.80 10.15 -23.91
CA ALA A 73 7.40 9.66 -22.61
C ALA A 73 5.86 9.59 -22.49
N SER A 74 5.38 8.46 -21.97
CA SER A 74 4.03 8.37 -21.41
C SER A 74 4.00 9.08 -20.06
N ALA A 75 2.91 9.79 -19.76
CA ALA A 75 2.73 10.50 -18.49
C ALA A 75 1.36 10.22 -17.86
N HIS A 76 1.35 10.14 -16.53
CA HIS A 76 0.16 9.91 -15.71
C HIS A 76 0.14 10.90 -14.55
N PHE A 77 -1.01 11.52 -14.32
CA PHE A 77 -1.27 12.34 -13.13
C PHE A 77 -2.18 11.56 -12.18
N VAL A 78 -1.82 11.48 -10.92
CA VAL A 78 -2.58 10.82 -9.86
C VAL A 78 -2.74 11.81 -8.72
N ALA A 79 -3.96 11.92 -8.19
CA ALA A 79 -4.27 12.73 -7.02
C ALA A 79 -5.15 11.94 -6.05
N TYR A 80 -4.98 12.14 -4.75
CA TYR A 80 -5.72 11.45 -3.71
C TYR A 80 -5.95 12.35 -2.48
N PRO A 81 -7.17 12.37 -1.91
CA PRO A 81 -7.45 13.21 -0.75
C PRO A 81 -6.79 12.64 0.51
N THR A 82 -6.21 13.52 1.31
CA THR A 82 -5.63 13.22 2.63
C THR A 82 -6.29 14.13 3.68
N ARG A 83 -5.86 14.06 4.95
CA ARG A 83 -6.43 14.89 6.01
C ARG A 83 -6.01 16.36 5.82
N GLY A 84 -6.86 17.13 5.15
CA GLY A 84 -6.69 18.58 4.94
C GLY A 84 -5.91 18.96 3.67
N GLU A 85 -5.30 18.00 2.98
CA GLU A 85 -4.50 18.23 1.77
C GLU A 85 -4.79 17.19 0.69
N VAL A 86 -4.21 17.38 -0.50
CA VAL A 86 -4.23 16.42 -1.60
C VAL A 86 -2.81 15.95 -1.88
N ALA A 87 -2.59 14.65 -1.75
CA ALA A 87 -1.38 14.02 -2.23
C ALA A 87 -1.46 13.85 -3.74
N TRP A 88 -0.38 14.18 -4.45
CA TRP A 88 -0.35 14.13 -5.92
C TRP A 88 0.97 13.57 -6.44
N TRP A 89 0.90 12.97 -7.63
CA TRP A 89 2.03 12.42 -8.35
C TRP A 89 1.90 12.66 -9.85
N VAL A 90 3.03 12.92 -10.51
CA VAL A 90 3.20 12.71 -11.94
C VAL A 90 4.21 11.57 -12.10
N LEU A 91 3.83 10.54 -12.86
CA LEU A 91 4.70 9.43 -13.21
C LEU A 91 4.91 9.39 -14.71
N THR A 92 6.15 9.25 -15.16
CA THR A 92 6.47 9.12 -16.58
C THR A 92 7.32 7.90 -16.89
N SER A 93 7.18 7.40 -18.12
CA SER A 93 8.15 6.49 -18.69
C SER A 93 9.45 7.20 -19.04
N GLU A 94 10.45 6.43 -19.44
CA GLU A 94 11.55 6.95 -20.23
C GLU A 94 11.04 7.49 -21.57
N GLY A 95 11.81 8.41 -22.17
CA GLY A 95 11.48 9.06 -23.44
C GLY A 95 11.57 10.57 -23.37
N ARG A 96 11.58 11.21 -24.55
CA ARG A 96 11.63 12.67 -24.67
C ARG A 96 10.40 13.32 -24.04
N GLY A 97 10.61 14.45 -23.36
CA GLY A 97 9.55 15.18 -22.66
C GLY A 97 9.05 14.53 -21.36
N GLY A 98 9.66 13.41 -20.94
CA GLY A 98 9.41 12.79 -19.64
C GLY A 98 10.31 13.32 -18.54
N LEU A 99 10.10 12.87 -17.31
CA LEU A 99 10.91 13.26 -16.15
C LEU A 99 12.36 12.77 -16.20
N ALA A 100 12.65 11.76 -17.02
CA ALA A 100 14.02 11.31 -17.28
C ALA A 100 14.79 12.24 -18.25
N ASP A 101 14.08 13.06 -19.03
CA ASP A 101 14.68 13.97 -20.00
C ASP A 101 15.20 15.22 -19.29
N ARG A 102 16.53 15.39 -19.23
CA ARG A 102 17.18 16.52 -18.54
C ARG A 102 16.76 17.90 -19.06
N LYS A 103 16.13 17.98 -20.24
CA LYS A 103 15.64 19.23 -20.82
C LYS A 103 14.31 19.69 -20.23
N VAL A 104 13.57 18.83 -19.53
CA VAL A 104 12.31 19.25 -18.91
C VAL A 104 12.55 20.03 -17.62
N PRO A 105 11.74 21.06 -17.31
CA PRO A 105 11.97 21.93 -16.16
C PRO A 105 12.07 21.19 -14.82
N ASP A 106 11.31 20.11 -14.64
CA ASP A 106 11.22 19.39 -13.37
C ASP A 106 12.20 18.19 -13.28
N ALA A 107 13.11 18.02 -14.25
CA ALA A 107 14.06 16.90 -14.26
C ALA A 107 14.98 16.88 -13.01
N HIS A 108 15.31 18.06 -12.49
CA HIS A 108 16.17 18.20 -11.31
C HIS A 108 15.52 17.75 -9.99
N VAL A 109 14.19 17.65 -9.94
CA VAL A 109 13.43 17.13 -8.79
C VAL A 109 12.86 15.74 -9.04
N ALA A 110 13.06 15.18 -10.24
CA ALA A 110 12.59 13.86 -10.60
C ALA A 110 13.27 12.78 -9.76
N LYS A 111 12.48 11.83 -9.30
CA LYS A 111 12.92 10.65 -8.56
C LYS A 111 12.72 9.41 -9.42
N HIS A 112 13.57 8.41 -9.23
CA HIS A 112 13.38 7.10 -9.83
C HIS A 112 12.94 6.09 -8.77
N ALA A 113 11.86 5.35 -9.02
CA ALA A 113 11.25 4.45 -8.03
C ALA A 113 12.16 3.31 -7.54
N LEU A 114 13.23 2.97 -8.29
CA LEU A 114 14.26 2.00 -7.86
C LEU A 114 15.46 2.65 -7.16
N ALA A 115 15.58 3.98 -7.16
CA ALA A 115 16.70 4.64 -6.49
C ALA A 115 16.52 4.55 -4.96
N ALA A 116 17.63 4.41 -4.23
CA ALA A 116 17.62 4.22 -2.77
C ALA A 116 16.77 5.27 -2.01
N THR A 117 16.82 6.53 -2.46
CA THR A 117 16.06 7.66 -1.89
C THR A 117 14.86 8.08 -2.75
N GLY A 118 14.61 7.37 -3.86
CA GLY A 118 13.60 7.70 -4.87
C GLY A 118 12.32 6.86 -4.77
N HIS A 119 12.18 6.01 -3.76
CA HIS A 119 10.97 5.21 -3.56
C HIS A 119 9.72 6.09 -3.40
N ILE A 120 8.60 5.64 -3.97
CA ILE A 120 7.30 6.26 -3.71
C ILE A 120 6.86 5.91 -2.30
N VAL A 121 6.61 6.93 -1.48
CA VAL A 121 6.13 6.81 -0.10
C VAL A 121 4.75 7.47 0.01
N PHE A 122 3.82 6.81 0.70
CA PHE A 122 2.51 7.37 1.04
C PHE A 122 2.07 6.87 2.41
N GLU A 123 1.86 7.80 3.35
CA GLU A 123 1.59 7.50 4.76
C GLU A 123 2.62 6.49 5.33
N ASP A 124 2.13 5.41 5.92
CA ASP A 124 2.90 4.32 6.50
C ASP A 124 3.54 3.39 5.47
N TYR A 125 3.41 3.65 4.16
CA TYR A 125 3.76 2.68 3.13
C TYR A 125 4.84 3.19 2.19
N VAL A 126 5.76 2.28 1.81
CA VAL A 126 6.78 2.52 0.80
C VAL A 126 6.70 1.43 -0.28
N LEU A 127 6.71 1.87 -1.54
CA LEU A 127 6.76 1.01 -2.70
C LEU A 127 8.18 0.48 -2.86
N LEU A 128 8.34 -0.83 -2.94
CA LEU A 128 9.62 -1.48 -3.17
C LEU A 128 9.57 -2.50 -4.30
N TYR A 129 10.74 -2.77 -4.86
CA TYR A 129 10.95 -3.90 -5.73
C TYR A 129 11.48 -5.08 -4.90
N ALA A 130 10.64 -6.09 -4.68
CA ALA A 130 10.94 -7.21 -3.79
C ALA A 130 11.35 -8.45 -4.59
N HIS A 131 12.45 -9.09 -4.19
CA HIS A 131 12.82 -10.42 -4.62
C HIS A 131 12.18 -11.46 -3.70
N LYS A 132 11.44 -12.42 -4.25
CA LYS A 132 10.79 -13.49 -3.48
C LYS A 132 10.88 -14.84 -4.20
N LYS A 133 10.80 -15.90 -3.40
CA LYS A 133 10.61 -17.27 -3.90
C LYS A 133 9.13 -17.55 -4.06
N ASP A 134 8.68 -17.80 -5.29
CA ASP A 134 7.31 -18.17 -5.62
C ASP A 134 7.23 -19.69 -5.82
N ALA A 135 6.46 -20.36 -4.97
CA ALA A 135 6.21 -21.79 -5.10
C ALA A 135 4.93 -22.00 -5.90
N ARG A 136 5.03 -22.71 -7.03
CA ARG A 136 3.90 -23.09 -7.86
C ARG A 136 3.79 -24.60 -7.90
N THR A 137 2.56 -25.10 -7.80
CA THR A 137 2.26 -26.48 -8.12
C THR A 137 2.07 -26.57 -9.62
N VAL A 138 2.86 -27.41 -10.27
CA VAL A 138 2.77 -27.69 -11.70
C VAL A 138 2.55 -29.19 -11.84
N VAL A 139 1.60 -29.59 -12.67
CA VAL A 139 1.38 -31.00 -12.99
C VAL A 139 2.55 -31.48 -13.86
N ASP A 140 3.25 -32.51 -13.40
CA ASP A 140 4.34 -33.11 -14.14
C ASP A 140 3.79 -33.86 -15.35
N ALA A 141 4.17 -33.42 -16.56
CA ALA A 141 3.61 -33.95 -17.80
C ALA A 141 3.92 -35.44 -18.06
N LYS A 142 4.95 -36.02 -17.41
CA LYS A 142 5.32 -37.43 -17.58
C LYS A 142 4.62 -38.34 -16.58
N THR A 143 4.41 -37.84 -15.36
CA THR A 143 3.91 -38.67 -14.25
C THR A 143 2.49 -38.33 -13.82
N GLY A 144 1.92 -37.22 -14.31
CA GLY A 144 0.61 -36.71 -13.90
C GLY A 144 0.54 -36.23 -12.45
N LYS A 145 1.66 -36.21 -11.72
CA LYS A 145 1.71 -35.86 -10.30
C LYS A 145 1.99 -34.37 -10.09
N ASP A 146 1.47 -33.83 -9.01
CA ASP A 146 1.76 -32.47 -8.58
C ASP A 146 3.23 -32.32 -8.17
N LYS A 147 3.96 -31.45 -8.87
CA LYS A 147 5.32 -31.06 -8.53
C LYS A 147 5.35 -29.62 -8.05
N ARG A 148 5.95 -29.41 -6.88
CA ARG A 148 6.20 -28.06 -6.36
C ARG A 148 7.48 -27.50 -6.96
N VAL A 149 7.35 -26.45 -7.76
CA VAL A 149 8.48 -25.72 -8.36
C VAL A 149 8.64 -24.39 -7.65
N ILE A 150 9.85 -24.09 -7.18
CA ILE A 150 10.20 -22.82 -6.55
C ILE A 150 10.98 -21.98 -7.55
N LYS A 151 10.47 -20.78 -7.87
CA LYS A 151 11.13 -19.85 -8.79
C LYS A 151 11.40 -18.53 -8.10
N ASP A 152 12.58 -17.97 -8.32
CA ASP A 152 12.87 -16.59 -7.93
C ASP A 152 12.06 -15.64 -8.82
N CYS A 153 11.28 -14.78 -8.19
CA CYS A 153 10.56 -13.73 -8.89
C CYS A 153 10.74 -12.38 -8.20
N SER A 154 10.89 -11.36 -9.02
CA SER A 154 10.98 -9.98 -8.57
C SER A 154 9.66 -9.28 -8.86
N THR A 155 9.09 -8.58 -7.90
CA THR A 155 7.80 -7.92 -8.07
C THR A 155 7.74 -6.63 -7.27
N TRP A 156 7.07 -5.63 -7.84
CA TRP A 156 6.70 -4.43 -7.11
C TRP A 156 5.68 -4.78 -6.03
N THR A 157 5.89 -4.29 -4.82
CA THR A 157 4.96 -4.46 -3.70
C THR A 157 5.11 -3.32 -2.72
N TRP A 158 4.08 -3.09 -1.90
CA TRP A 158 4.16 -2.17 -0.78
C TRP A 158 4.62 -2.91 0.47
N LYS A 159 5.45 -2.24 1.28
CA LYS A 159 5.71 -2.59 2.67
C LYS A 159 5.36 -1.41 3.57
N MET A 160 5.20 -1.65 4.86
CA MET A 160 5.24 -0.58 5.85
C MET A 160 6.63 0.06 5.87
N THR A 161 6.68 1.38 6.02
CA THR A 161 7.90 2.11 6.32
C THR A 161 8.52 1.56 7.61
N ASP A 162 9.83 1.72 7.75
CA ASP A 162 10.53 1.20 8.92
C ASP A 162 10.04 1.89 10.21
N VAL A 163 9.63 3.16 10.12
CA VAL A 163 9.00 3.90 11.22
C VAL A 163 7.67 3.27 11.62
N ALA A 164 6.75 3.09 10.67
CA ALA A 164 5.43 2.51 10.95
C ALA A 164 5.52 1.08 11.50
N TYR A 165 6.44 0.27 10.96
CA TYR A 165 6.69 -1.08 11.46
C TYR A 165 7.22 -1.09 12.89
N ARG A 166 8.22 -0.24 13.20
CA ARG A 166 8.78 -0.13 14.55
C ARG A 166 7.76 0.38 15.56
N GLN A 167 6.92 1.33 15.17
CA GLN A 167 5.82 1.81 16.02
C GLN A 167 4.83 0.69 16.32
N ALA A 168 4.41 -0.09 15.32
CA ALA A 168 3.52 -1.22 15.54
C ALA A 168 4.14 -2.28 16.48
N LEU A 169 5.43 -2.56 16.32
CA LEU A 169 6.15 -3.46 17.23
C LEU A 169 6.23 -2.90 18.65
N ALA A 170 6.59 -1.62 18.81
CA ALA A 170 6.66 -0.97 20.11
C ALA A 170 5.30 -0.97 20.84
N SER A 171 4.20 -0.78 20.11
CA SER A 171 2.86 -0.91 20.68
C SER A 171 2.56 -2.33 21.16
N VAL A 172 2.92 -3.37 20.39
CA VAL A 172 2.83 -4.76 20.87
C VAL A 172 3.65 -4.96 22.15
N GLU A 173 4.88 -4.44 22.20
CA GLU A 173 5.73 -4.54 23.39
C GLU A 173 5.13 -3.87 24.62
N GLN A 174 4.51 -2.70 24.43
CA GLN A 174 3.85 -1.97 25.51
C GLN A 174 2.68 -2.78 26.08
N GLU A 175 1.82 -3.33 25.23
CA GLU A 175 0.69 -4.15 25.67
C GLU A 175 1.15 -5.46 26.35
N VAL A 176 2.21 -6.08 25.85
CA VAL A 176 2.83 -7.27 26.48
C VAL A 176 3.36 -6.93 27.88
N LYS A 177 4.08 -5.81 28.03
CA LYS A 177 4.61 -5.36 29.34
C LYS A 177 3.49 -5.04 30.33
N ALA A 178 2.39 -4.49 29.85
CA ALA A 178 1.20 -4.20 30.65
C ALA A 178 0.37 -5.46 30.98
N LEU A 179 0.78 -6.64 30.50
CA LEU A 179 -0.01 -7.88 30.57
C LEU A 179 -1.43 -7.72 30.00
N ASN A 180 -1.59 -6.83 29.01
CA ASN A 180 -2.88 -6.53 28.42
C ASN A 180 -3.17 -7.45 27.23
N PHE A 181 -3.75 -8.62 27.50
CA PHE A 181 -4.11 -9.58 26.45
C PHE A 181 -5.14 -9.02 25.45
N GLY A 182 -6.15 -8.33 26.00
CA GLY A 182 -7.20 -7.67 25.25
C GLY A 182 -8.11 -8.58 24.41
N ARG A 183 -8.78 -7.95 23.45
CA ARG A 183 -9.78 -8.51 22.54
C ARG A 183 -9.61 -7.99 21.13
N ASP A 184 -10.04 -8.81 20.17
CA ASP A 184 -10.06 -8.49 18.75
C ASP A 184 -11.42 -8.72 18.09
N ASP A 185 -12.47 -8.79 18.91
CA ASP A 185 -13.87 -8.89 18.53
C ASP A 185 -14.62 -7.59 18.85
N GLY A 186 -15.56 -7.23 17.97
CA GLY A 186 -16.42 -6.04 18.12
C GLY A 186 -15.79 -4.71 17.66
N ALA A 187 -16.39 -3.61 18.11
CA ALA A 187 -16.02 -2.25 17.71
C ALA A 187 -14.77 -1.71 18.43
N ALA A 188 -14.42 -2.26 19.59
CA ALA A 188 -13.28 -1.84 20.38
C ALA A 188 -12.16 -2.87 20.28
N LEU A 189 -11.08 -2.50 19.59
CA LEU A 189 -9.83 -3.26 19.57
C LEU A 189 -8.97 -2.81 20.75
N ASP A 190 -8.56 -3.73 21.62
CA ASP A 190 -7.69 -3.42 22.76
C ASP A 190 -6.61 -4.49 23.02
N GLY A 191 -5.58 -4.11 23.75
CA GLY A 191 -4.46 -4.97 24.11
C GLY A 191 -3.69 -5.55 22.93
N VAL A 192 -2.91 -6.61 23.20
CA VAL A 192 -2.11 -7.30 22.18
C VAL A 192 -2.99 -7.82 21.04
N ARG A 193 -4.17 -8.40 21.36
CA ARG A 193 -5.08 -8.94 20.34
C ARG A 193 -5.64 -7.85 19.43
N GLY A 194 -6.13 -6.75 20.00
CA GLY A 194 -6.67 -5.63 19.26
C GLY A 194 -5.63 -4.94 18.39
N MET A 195 -4.41 -4.75 18.91
CA MET A 195 -3.29 -4.23 18.13
C MET A 195 -3.02 -5.09 16.91
N LEU A 196 -2.89 -6.41 17.08
CA LEU A 196 -2.67 -7.33 15.96
C LEU A 196 -3.84 -7.29 14.97
N ALA A 197 -5.07 -7.19 15.45
CA ALA A 197 -6.26 -7.10 14.60
C ALA A 197 -6.29 -5.85 13.74
N PHE A 198 -5.88 -4.71 14.30
CA PHE A 198 -5.71 -3.47 13.56
C PHE A 198 -4.68 -3.64 12.43
N GLN A 199 -3.55 -4.30 12.69
CA GLN A 199 -2.54 -4.55 11.65
C GLN A 199 -3.06 -5.44 10.51
N ARG A 200 -4.00 -6.36 10.78
CA ARG A 200 -4.62 -7.22 9.76
C ARG A 200 -5.54 -6.45 8.80
N ARG A 201 -6.01 -5.26 9.18
CA ARG A 201 -6.87 -4.38 8.34
C ARG A 201 -6.07 -3.50 7.37
N ARG A 202 -4.74 -3.53 7.41
CA ARG A 202 -3.90 -2.76 6.47
C ARG A 202 -4.07 -3.23 5.02
N PRO A 203 -3.68 -2.43 4.02
CA PRO A 203 -3.62 -2.88 2.62
C PRO A 203 -2.62 -4.04 2.46
N LEU A 204 -3.13 -5.27 2.39
CA LEU A 204 -2.35 -6.53 2.46
C LEU A 204 -1.57 -6.89 1.18
N PHE A 205 -0.89 -5.90 0.58
CA PHE A 205 0.16 -6.15 -0.40
C PHE A 205 1.19 -7.14 0.16
N SER A 206 1.86 -7.92 -0.69
CA SER A 206 2.73 -9.00 -0.21
C SER A 206 3.80 -8.55 0.79
N GLY A 207 4.38 -7.35 0.64
CA GLY A 207 5.32 -6.82 1.63
C GLY A 207 4.66 -6.51 2.98
N VAL A 208 3.57 -5.75 2.98
CA VAL A 208 2.76 -5.45 4.19
C VAL A 208 2.29 -6.74 4.85
N ARG A 209 1.73 -7.68 4.10
CA ARG A 209 1.26 -8.98 4.60
C ARG A 209 2.38 -9.75 5.31
N SER A 210 3.57 -9.81 4.71
CA SER A 210 4.72 -10.48 5.30
C SER A 210 5.14 -9.84 6.63
N GLN A 211 5.13 -8.50 6.71
CA GLN A 211 5.44 -7.79 7.95
C GLN A 211 4.35 -7.98 9.01
N VAL A 212 3.06 -8.04 8.63
CA VAL A 212 1.97 -8.35 9.58
C VAL A 212 2.13 -9.77 10.15
N LEU A 213 2.50 -10.75 9.31
CA LEU A 213 2.83 -12.10 9.78
C LEU A 213 4.05 -12.10 10.72
N GLN A 214 5.05 -11.26 10.44
CA GLN A 214 6.19 -11.09 11.33
C GLN A 214 5.77 -10.49 12.67
N LEU A 215 4.92 -9.45 12.69
CA LEU A 215 4.39 -8.88 13.94
C LEU A 215 3.64 -9.92 14.78
N HIS A 216 2.87 -10.80 14.14
CA HIS A 216 2.22 -11.91 14.85
C HIS A 216 3.22 -12.88 15.50
N ARG A 217 4.32 -13.23 14.82
CA ARG A 217 5.39 -14.08 15.38
C ARG A 217 6.08 -13.42 16.57
N GLU A 218 6.41 -12.14 16.42
CA GLU A 218 7.03 -11.34 17.48
C GLU A 218 6.12 -11.26 18.71
N ALA A 219 4.83 -10.98 18.50
CA ALA A 219 3.85 -10.95 19.57
C ALA A 219 3.70 -12.30 20.27
N GLU A 220 3.63 -13.41 19.50
CA GLU A 220 3.55 -14.77 20.05
C GLU A 220 4.77 -15.12 20.90
N SER A 221 5.97 -14.84 20.41
CA SER A 221 7.21 -15.08 21.15
C SER A 221 7.24 -14.29 22.47
N ARG A 222 6.95 -12.99 22.42
CA ARG A 222 7.02 -12.11 23.59
C ARG A 222 5.90 -12.38 24.59
N TRP A 223 4.67 -12.57 24.11
CA TRP A 223 3.53 -12.91 24.96
C TRP A 223 3.73 -14.28 25.63
N GLY A 224 4.31 -15.25 24.92
CA GLY A 224 4.62 -16.56 25.46
C GLY A 224 5.48 -16.51 26.74
N LEU A 225 6.41 -15.54 26.83
CA LEU A 225 7.27 -15.35 27.99
C LEU A 225 6.49 -14.85 29.23
N VAL A 226 5.47 -14.03 29.03
CA VAL A 226 4.71 -13.40 30.13
C VAL A 226 3.35 -14.07 30.39
N ARG A 227 2.93 -15.01 29.54
CA ARG A 227 1.62 -15.68 29.62
C ARG A 227 1.39 -16.34 30.98
N ARG A 228 2.41 -16.96 31.58
CA ARG A 228 2.27 -17.59 32.90
C ARG A 228 1.96 -16.57 34.00
N ALA A 229 2.60 -15.39 33.96
CA ALA A 229 2.30 -14.30 34.88
C ALA A 229 0.86 -13.80 34.69
N TRP A 230 0.43 -13.64 33.44
CA TRP A 230 -0.96 -13.29 33.12
C TRP A 230 -1.96 -14.33 33.67
N LEU A 231 -1.71 -15.62 33.51
CA LEU A 231 -2.59 -16.68 34.05
C LEU A 231 -2.68 -16.66 35.59
N GLY A 232 -1.62 -16.23 36.27
CA GLY A 232 -1.63 -16.04 37.73
C GLY A 232 -2.54 -14.90 38.19
N ILE A 233 -2.71 -13.86 37.35
CA ILE A 233 -3.64 -12.74 37.62
C ILE A 233 -5.08 -13.14 37.25
N TYR A 234 -5.25 -13.81 36.11
CA TYR A 234 -6.56 -14.14 35.55
C TYR A 234 -6.92 -15.63 35.74
N THR A 235 -6.89 -16.10 36.98
CA THR A 235 -7.08 -17.51 37.34
C THR A 235 -8.43 -18.09 36.88
N GLN A 236 -9.49 -17.28 36.90
CA GLN A 236 -10.82 -17.65 36.40
C GLN A 236 -10.79 -18.04 34.90
N LEU A 237 -10.01 -17.31 34.10
CA LEU A 237 -9.85 -17.61 32.67
C LEU A 237 -9.00 -18.86 32.46
N ALA A 238 -7.98 -19.08 33.30
CA ALA A 238 -7.19 -20.30 33.30
C ALA A 238 -8.06 -21.53 33.62
N ALA A 239 -8.95 -21.44 34.61
CA ALA A 239 -9.88 -22.52 34.95
C ALA A 239 -10.87 -22.80 33.82
N ARG A 240 -11.43 -21.77 33.17
CA ARG A 240 -12.43 -21.91 32.11
C ARG A 240 -11.86 -22.46 30.80
N TYR A 241 -10.70 -21.97 30.38
CA TYR A 241 -10.15 -22.22 29.04
C TYR A 241 -8.92 -23.15 29.06
N GLY A 242 -8.44 -23.52 30.25
CA GLY A 242 -7.30 -24.39 30.46
C GLY A 242 -6.07 -23.90 29.69
N ASP A 243 -5.48 -24.83 28.93
CA ASP A 243 -4.30 -24.58 28.13
C ASP A 243 -4.47 -23.49 27.07
N SER A 244 -5.70 -23.24 26.61
CA SER A 244 -5.97 -22.22 25.59
C SER A 244 -6.07 -20.79 26.17
N ALA A 245 -6.19 -20.66 27.50
CA ALA A 245 -6.31 -19.37 28.17
C ALA A 245 -5.13 -18.46 27.84
N GLY A 246 -5.40 -17.24 27.34
CA GLY A 246 -4.34 -16.29 26.99
C GLY A 246 -3.41 -16.76 25.87
N ARG A 247 -3.79 -17.72 25.00
CA ARG A 247 -3.00 -18.01 23.79
C ARG A 247 -3.42 -17.06 22.66
N LEU A 248 -2.43 -16.50 21.97
CA LEU A 248 -2.69 -15.76 20.73
C LEU A 248 -3.13 -16.72 19.62
N ARG A 249 -3.86 -16.21 18.63
CA ARG A 249 -4.33 -17.00 17.49
C ARG A 249 -3.15 -17.57 16.70
N PRO A 250 -3.14 -18.88 16.38
CA PRO A 250 -2.07 -19.48 15.61
C PRO A 250 -1.92 -18.85 14.22
N LEU A 251 -0.69 -18.75 13.72
CA LEU A 251 -0.41 -18.20 12.39
C LEU A 251 -1.17 -18.91 11.26
N LYS A 252 -1.44 -20.21 11.40
CA LYS A 252 -2.21 -20.99 10.42
C LYS A 252 -3.62 -20.43 10.27
N GLU A 253 -4.29 -20.15 11.38
CA GLU A 253 -5.62 -19.55 11.43
C GLU A 253 -5.60 -18.11 10.91
N ILE A 254 -4.62 -17.31 11.34
CA ILE A 254 -4.43 -15.94 10.85
C ILE A 254 -4.29 -15.90 9.32
N THR A 255 -3.50 -16.81 8.76
CA THR A 255 -3.23 -16.86 7.32
C THR A 255 -4.45 -17.29 6.52
N SER A 256 -5.25 -18.24 7.03
CA SER A 256 -6.41 -18.79 6.31
C SER A 256 -7.67 -17.95 6.45
N GLN A 257 -7.88 -17.29 7.60
CA GLN A 257 -9.15 -16.62 7.92
C GLN A 257 -9.05 -15.10 7.96
N PHE A 258 -7.91 -14.54 8.37
CA PHE A 258 -7.81 -13.11 8.71
C PHE A 258 -6.84 -12.31 7.84
N LEU A 259 -6.13 -12.98 6.93
CA LEU A 259 -5.25 -12.35 5.96
C LEU A 259 -5.60 -12.87 4.57
N PRO A 260 -6.56 -12.27 3.87
CA PRO A 260 -6.82 -12.61 2.46
C PRO A 260 -5.64 -12.20 1.58
N LYS A 261 -5.44 -12.90 0.46
CA LYS A 261 -4.51 -12.44 -0.59
C LYS A 261 -5.10 -11.20 -1.26
N MET A 262 -4.24 -10.23 -1.55
CA MET A 262 -4.65 -8.98 -2.21
C MET A 262 -5.16 -9.25 -3.64
N GLY A 263 -6.41 -8.86 -3.91
CA GLY A 263 -7.05 -8.95 -5.22
C GLY A 263 -6.87 -7.68 -6.07
N ARG A 264 -7.22 -7.78 -7.36
CA ARG A 264 -7.27 -6.58 -8.22
C ARG A 264 -8.57 -5.82 -7.98
N PHE A 265 -8.46 -4.53 -7.71
CA PHE A 265 -9.61 -3.64 -7.51
C PHE A 265 -9.82 -2.76 -8.73
N LYS A 266 -11.07 -2.32 -8.93
CA LYS A 266 -11.38 -1.28 -9.91
C LYS A 266 -10.75 0.02 -9.43
N VAL A 267 -9.83 0.56 -10.24
CA VAL A 267 -9.02 1.73 -9.83
C VAL A 267 -9.86 3.00 -9.72
N PHE A 268 -10.70 3.24 -10.71
CA PHE A 268 -11.42 4.50 -10.86
C PHE A 268 -12.93 4.27 -10.75
N GLY A 269 -13.58 5.08 -9.92
CA GLY A 269 -15.03 5.24 -9.88
C GLY A 269 -15.48 6.39 -10.80
N SER A 270 -16.54 7.09 -10.38
CA SER A 270 -17.01 8.35 -10.98
C SER A 270 -16.22 9.57 -10.52
N ASN A 271 -15.45 9.43 -9.44
CA ASN A 271 -14.69 10.51 -8.82
C ASN A 271 -13.60 11.07 -9.73
N THR A 272 -13.46 12.39 -9.74
CA THR A 272 -12.50 13.14 -10.57
C THR A 272 -11.77 14.20 -9.76
N VAL A 273 -10.79 14.85 -10.39
CA VAL A 273 -10.08 16.01 -9.81
C VAL A 273 -11.06 17.14 -9.46
N ALA A 274 -12.14 17.33 -10.22
CA ALA A 274 -13.19 18.30 -9.90
C ALA A 274 -13.83 18.04 -8.52
N HIS A 275 -14.26 16.80 -8.28
CA HIS A 275 -14.88 16.37 -7.03
C HIS A 275 -13.92 16.49 -5.82
N LEU A 276 -12.61 16.29 -6.05
CA LEU A 276 -11.61 16.59 -5.02
C LEU A 276 -11.57 18.09 -4.75
N ALA A 277 -11.41 18.91 -5.79
CA ALA A 277 -11.25 20.35 -5.65
C ALA A 277 -12.46 21.04 -4.99
N SER A 278 -13.67 20.50 -5.17
CA SER A 278 -14.89 21.01 -4.50
C SER A 278 -15.03 20.57 -3.04
N GLY A 279 -14.19 19.65 -2.56
CA GLY A 279 -14.25 19.14 -1.19
C GLY A 279 -15.31 18.05 -0.96
N GLU A 280 -15.98 17.60 -2.02
CA GLU A 280 -16.96 16.51 -1.97
C GLU A 280 -16.34 15.16 -1.58
N LEU A 281 -15.02 15.03 -1.78
CA LEU A 281 -14.26 13.85 -1.42
C LEU A 281 -13.36 14.16 -0.23
N GLN A 282 -13.81 13.78 0.96
CA GLN A 282 -12.94 13.72 2.13
C GLN A 282 -12.12 12.43 2.11
N ALA A 283 -10.90 12.49 2.65
CA ALA A 283 -10.09 11.29 2.88
C ALA A 283 -10.97 10.26 3.59
N GLY A 284 -11.16 9.10 2.95
CA GLY A 284 -12.11 8.10 3.40
C GLY A 284 -12.01 7.93 4.90
N ARG A 285 -13.12 8.14 5.62
CA ARG A 285 -13.28 7.63 6.98
C ARG A 285 -12.73 6.23 6.94
N ALA A 286 -11.69 5.99 7.75
CA ALA A 286 -10.95 4.74 7.79
C ALA A 286 -11.93 3.59 7.51
N GLU A 287 -11.70 2.85 6.43
CA GLU A 287 -12.35 1.56 6.24
C GLU A 287 -12.06 0.79 7.54
N SER A 288 -13.09 0.76 8.39
CA SER A 288 -13.11 0.27 9.75
C SER A 288 -13.08 -1.24 9.75
#